data_AF-A0A4Q3AC72-F1
#
_entry.id   AF-A0A4Q3AC72-F1
#
_cell.length_a   1.000
_cell.length_b   1.000
_cell.length_c   1.000
_cell.angle_alpha   90.00
_cell.angle_beta   90.00
_cell.angle_gamma   90.00
#
_symmetry.space_group_name_H-M   'P 1'
#
loop_
_entity.id
_entity.type
_entity.pdbx_description
1 polymer ?
#
loop_
_entity_poly.entity_id
_entity_poly.type
_entity_poly.pdbx_seq_one_letter_code
_entity_poly.pdbx_strand_id
1 'polypeptide(L)'
;MLSRWEKAHGQDPSGNTISESVRVMDEYNRNRSLIDLTEQPQEIKDLMDQVIVQAVQKEPVRDVGVHFMKFCAKNDLTNLNRDANDHAAYLNRGYAG
;
A
#
# COMPACT_ATOMS: atom_id res chain seq x y z
N MET A 1 26.73 22.43 -15.36
CA MET A 1 25.65 21.88 -16.20
C MET A 1 25.53 20.40 -15.85
N LEU A 2 24.80 20.06 -14.78
CA LEU A 2 24.68 18.68 -14.26
C LEU A 2 23.70 17.89 -15.15
N SER A 3 24.09 17.61 -16.40
CA SER A 3 23.31 16.73 -17.27
C SER A 3 23.53 15.25 -16.94
N ARG A 4 24.68 14.95 -16.32
CA ARG A 4 25.09 13.62 -15.85
C ARG A 4 25.68 13.70 -14.45
N TRP A 5 25.54 12.63 -13.68
CA TRP A 5 26.18 12.47 -12.36
C TRP A 5 26.63 11.02 -12.17
N GLU A 6 27.68 10.82 -11.37
CA GLU A 6 28.18 9.50 -10.99
C GLU A 6 27.37 8.97 -9.80
N LYS A 7 26.51 8.00 -10.06
CA LYS A 7 25.66 7.37 -9.06
C LYS A 7 26.41 6.21 -8.41
N ALA A 8 26.54 6.21 -7.09
CA ALA A 8 27.17 5.12 -6.35
C ALA A 8 26.23 3.91 -6.23
N HIS A 9 26.73 2.72 -6.54
CA HIS A 9 26.01 1.44 -6.46
C HIS A 9 26.52 0.51 -5.35
N GLY A 10 27.64 0.85 -4.72
CA GLY A 10 28.21 0.07 -3.63
C GLY A 10 29.73 0.24 -3.54
N GLN A 11 30.38 -0.67 -2.82
CA GLN A 11 31.84 -0.76 -2.73
C GLN A 11 32.32 -2.11 -3.24
N ASP A 12 33.48 -2.13 -3.89
CA ASP A 12 34.18 -3.36 -4.24
C ASP A 12 34.83 -4.01 -2.99
N PRO A 13 35.35 -5.25 -3.07
CA PRO A 13 36.04 -5.89 -1.94
C PRO A 13 37.30 -5.15 -1.44
N SER A 14 37.79 -4.18 -2.20
CA SER A 14 38.92 -3.31 -1.86
C SER A 14 38.50 -1.97 -1.25
N GLY A 15 37.19 -1.73 -1.08
CA GLY A 15 36.61 -0.53 -0.49
C GLY A 15 36.42 0.64 -1.47
N ASN A 16 36.65 0.46 -2.77
CA ASN A 16 36.44 1.52 -3.76
C ASN A 16 34.96 1.61 -4.13
N THR A 17 34.47 2.83 -4.35
CA THR A 17 33.08 3.06 -4.77
C THR A 17 32.88 2.61 -6.22
N ILE A 18 31.93 1.70 -6.42
CA ILE A 18 31.44 1.34 -7.75
C ILE A 18 30.40 2.39 -8.13
N SER A 19 30.61 3.11 -9.23
CA SER A 19 29.72 4.16 -9.71
C SER A 19 29.35 3.99 -11.19
N GLU A 20 28.18 4.51 -11.55
CA GLU A 20 27.67 4.54 -12.93
C GLU A 20 27.31 5.98 -13.33
N SER A 21 27.68 6.36 -14.55
CA SER A 21 27.37 7.68 -15.10
C SER A 21 25.95 7.73 -15.65
N VAL A 22 25.03 8.34 -14.91
CA VAL A 22 23.61 8.40 -15.27
C VAL A 22 23.17 9.81 -15.63
N ARG A 23 22.17 9.95 -16.52
CA ARG A 23 21.61 11.27 -16.85
C ARG A 23 20.63 11.70 -15.77
N VAL A 24 20.70 12.96 -15.36
CA VAL A 24 19.82 13.53 -14.32
C VAL A 24 18.34 13.42 -14.71
N MET A 25 18.01 13.63 -15.97
CA MET A 25 16.62 13.53 -16.45
C MET A 25 16.07 12.09 -16.39
N ASP A 26 16.91 11.09 -16.67
CA ASP A 26 16.47 9.69 -16.63
C ASP A 26 16.17 9.25 -15.19
N GLU A 27 17.04 9.63 -14.25
CA GLU A 27 16.83 9.39 -12.82
C GLU A 27 15.60 10.15 -12.29
N TYR A 28 15.36 11.38 -12.75
CA TYR A 28 14.13 12.12 -12.43
C TYR A 28 12.89 11.37 -12.89
N ASN A 29 12.84 10.94 -14.15
CA ASN A 29 11.69 10.21 -14.70
C ASN A 29 11.44 8.90 -13.95
N ARG A 30 12.50 8.18 -13.58
CA ARG A 30 12.41 6.97 -12.74
C ARG A 30 11.89 7.27 -11.35
N ASN A 31 12.36 8.33 -10.70
CA ASN A 31 11.88 8.71 -9.38
C ASN A 31 10.41 9.17 -9.44
N ARG A 32 10.04 9.87 -10.50
CA ARG A 32 8.67 10.28 -10.75
C ARG A 32 7.74 9.06 -10.84
N SER A 33 8.09 8.03 -11.62
CA SER A 33 7.29 6.80 -11.68
C SER A 33 7.25 5.99 -10.37
N LEU A 34 8.25 6.14 -9.50
CA LEU A 34 8.33 5.39 -8.24
C LEU A 34 7.65 6.10 -7.06
N ILE A 35 7.64 7.43 -7.06
CA ILE A 35 7.24 8.24 -5.90
C ILE A 35 5.95 9.02 -6.17
N ASP A 36 5.77 9.50 -7.40
CA ASP A 36 4.58 10.28 -7.75
C ASP A 36 3.38 9.34 -7.90
N LEU A 37 2.49 9.40 -6.90
CA LEU A 37 1.28 8.58 -6.88
C LEU A 37 0.31 8.91 -8.03
N THR A 38 0.48 10.04 -8.72
CA THR A 38 -0.33 10.38 -9.90
C THR A 38 0.16 9.67 -11.16
N GLU A 39 1.46 9.34 -11.23
CA GLU A 39 2.11 8.65 -12.34
C GLU A 39 2.29 7.14 -12.14
N GLN A 40 1.47 6.53 -11.27
CA GLN A 40 1.48 5.08 -11.11
C GLN A 40 1.18 4.37 -12.45
N PRO A 41 1.84 3.23 -12.75
CA PRO A 41 1.60 2.44 -13.95
C PRO A 41 0.13 2.05 -14.12
N GLN A 42 -0.38 2.12 -15.35
CA GLN A 42 -1.80 1.86 -15.63
C GLN A 42 -2.22 0.44 -15.22
N GLU A 43 -1.37 -0.55 -15.44
CA GLU A 43 -1.62 -1.95 -15.04
C GLU A 43 -1.85 -2.12 -13.53
N ILE A 44 -1.20 -1.31 -12.69
CA ILE A 44 -1.39 -1.33 -11.24
C ILE A 44 -2.73 -0.69 -10.87
N LYS A 45 -3.09 0.42 -11.53
CA LYS A 45 -4.39 1.08 -11.35
C LYS A 45 -5.53 0.13 -11.73
N ASP A 46 -5.41 -0.52 -12.89
CA ASP A 46 -6.41 -1.48 -13.38
C ASP A 46 -6.56 -2.68 -12.42
N LEU A 47 -5.46 -3.20 -11.88
CA LEU A 47 -5.49 -4.28 -10.89
C LEU A 47 -6.19 -3.84 -9.59
N MET A 48 -5.89 -2.62 -9.10
CA MET A 48 -6.53 -2.07 -7.91
C MET A 48 -8.04 -1.90 -8.13
N ASP A 49 -8.44 -1.33 -9.27
CA ASP A 49 -9.85 -1.16 -9.64
C ASP A 49 -10.57 -2.51 -9.72
N GLN A 50 -9.94 -3.52 -10.33
CA GLN A 50 -10.50 -4.86 -10.40
C GLN A 50 -10.75 -5.45 -9.01
N VAL A 51 -9.80 -5.31 -8.08
CA VAL A 51 -9.95 -5.80 -6.70
C VAL A 51 -11.07 -5.06 -5.97
N ILE A 52 -11.17 -3.73 -6.14
CA ILE A 52 -12.23 -2.92 -5.53
C ILE A 52 -13.60 -3.36 -6.06
N VAL A 53 -13.76 -3.46 -7.39
CA VAL A 53 -15.02 -3.88 -8.02
C VAL A 53 -15.45 -5.25 -7.51
N GLN A 54 -14.53 -6.21 -7.44
CA GLN A 54 -14.82 -7.54 -6.90
C GLN A 54 -15.25 -7.50 -5.42
N ALA A 55 -14.57 -6.69 -4.61
CA ALA A 55 -14.89 -6.55 -3.19
C ALA A 55 -16.28 -5.94 -2.96
N VAL A 56 -16.66 -4.94 -3.75
CA VAL A 56 -17.96 -4.25 -3.63
C VAL A 56 -19.13 -5.11 -4.12
N GLN A 57 -18.90 -6.00 -5.08
CA GLN A 57 -19.92 -6.93 -5.58
C GLN A 57 -20.23 -8.08 -4.61
N LYS A 58 -19.40 -8.29 -3.58
CA LYS A 58 -19.61 -9.36 -2.61
C LYS A 58 -20.83 -9.07 -1.73
N GLU A 59 -21.64 -10.09 -1.47
CA GLU A 59 -22.75 -9.96 -0.52
C GLU A 59 -22.25 -9.51 0.87
N PRO A 60 -22.86 -8.46 1.45
CA PRO A 60 -22.49 -7.99 2.78
C PRO A 60 -22.70 -9.09 3.83
N VAL A 61 -21.69 -9.27 4.68
CA VAL A 61 -21.77 -10.20 5.81
C VAL A 61 -22.74 -9.63 6.85
N ARG A 62 -23.71 -10.43 7.28
CA ARG A 62 -24.65 -10.03 8.33
C ARG A 62 -24.01 -10.22 9.70
N ASP A 63 -24.47 -9.44 10.68
CA ASP A 63 -24.07 -9.56 12.09
C ASP A 63 -22.56 -9.47 12.33
N VAL A 64 -21.87 -8.57 11.62
CA VAL A 64 -20.40 -8.36 11.75
C VAL A 64 -19.99 -8.09 13.20
N GLY A 65 -20.81 -7.39 13.98
CA GLY A 65 -20.56 -7.17 15.42
C GLY A 65 -20.47 -8.46 16.23
N VAL A 66 -21.32 -9.46 15.94
CA VAL A 66 -21.27 -10.77 16.62
C VAL A 66 -20.00 -11.53 16.24
N HIS A 67 -19.63 -11.50 14.96
CA HIS A 67 -18.38 -12.09 14.48
C HIS A 67 -17.16 -11.43 15.13
N PHE A 68 -17.19 -10.11 15.27
CA PHE A 68 -16.15 -9.33 15.93
C PHE A 68 -16.03 -9.70 17.43
N MET A 69 -17.14 -9.76 18.17
CA MET A 69 -17.11 -10.19 19.58
C MET A 69 -16.55 -11.60 19.75
N LYS A 70 -16.93 -12.55 18.87
CA LYS A 70 -16.35 -13.91 18.87
C LYS A 70 -14.85 -13.90 18.60
N PHE A 71 -14.40 -13.07 17.66
CA PHE A 71 -12.97 -12.88 17.39
C PHE A 71 -12.22 -12.32 18.60
N CYS A 72 -12.77 -11.30 19.27
CA CYS A 72 -12.17 -10.73 20.46
C CYS A 72 -12.08 -11.75 21.60
N ALA A 73 -13.15 -12.52 21.84
CA ALA A 73 -13.17 -13.57 22.87
C ALA A 73 -12.13 -14.67 22.60
N LYS A 74 -11.94 -15.06 21.33
CA LYS A 74 -10.96 -16.08 20.94
C LYS A 74 -9.50 -15.62 21.16
N ASN A 75 -9.24 -14.32 21.05
CA ASN A 75 -7.88 -13.75 21.10
C ASN A 75 -7.62 -12.94 22.38
N ASP A 76 -8.49 -13.05 23.39
CA ASP A 76 -8.39 -12.32 24.67
C ASP A 76 -8.29 -10.78 24.52
N LEU A 77 -9.04 -10.21 23.56
CA LEU A 77 -9.03 -8.77 23.25
C LEU A 77 -10.11 -8.04 24.04
N THR A 78 -10.02 -8.06 25.38
CA THR A 78 -11.01 -7.48 26.29
C THR A 78 -11.28 -6.00 26.06
N ASN A 79 -10.24 -5.20 25.78
CA ASN A 79 -10.41 -3.76 25.52
C ASN A 79 -11.20 -3.47 24.25
N LEU A 80 -10.89 -4.16 23.14
CA LEU A 80 -11.61 -3.98 21.87
C LEU A 80 -13.05 -4.49 21.95
N ASN A 81 -13.31 -5.50 22.78
CA ASN A 81 -14.65 -6.03 22.96
C ASN A 81 -15.60 -5.04 23.66
N ARG A 82 -15.08 -4.12 24.49
CA ARG A 82 -15.90 -3.13 25.20
C ARG A 82 -16.62 -2.18 24.24
N ASP A 83 -15.95 -1.82 23.15
CA ASP A 83 -16.44 -0.86 22.16
C ASP A 83 -16.92 -1.57 20.88
N ALA A 84 -17.37 -2.83 20.99
CA ALA A 84 -17.70 -3.69 19.85
C ALA A 84 -18.76 -3.08 18.91
N ASN A 85 -19.69 -2.27 19.42
CA ASN A 85 -20.68 -1.58 18.61
C ASN A 85 -20.07 -0.48 17.72
N ASP A 86 -19.09 0.26 18.24
CA ASP A 86 -18.38 1.30 17.49
C ASP A 86 -17.53 0.66 16.39
N HIS A 87 -16.89 -0.48 16.71
CA HIS A 87 -16.18 -1.30 15.75
C HIS A 87 -17.11 -1.83 14.65
N ALA A 88 -18.31 -2.31 15.01
CA ALA A 88 -19.28 -2.81 14.04
C ALA A 88 -19.71 -1.73 13.04
N ALA A 89 -19.81 -0.47 13.45
CA ALA A 89 -20.29 0.61 12.57
C ALA A 89 -19.39 0.81 11.34
N TYR A 90 -18.06 0.86 11.51
CA TYR A 90 -17.15 1.02 10.38
C TYR A 90 -16.84 -0.30 9.68
N LEU A 91 -16.86 -1.45 10.38
CA LEU A 91 -16.64 -2.76 9.75
C LEU A 91 -17.80 -3.17 8.84
N ASN A 92 -19.02 -2.68 9.10
CA ASN A 92 -20.16 -2.85 8.20
C ASN A 92 -20.20 -1.82 7.06
N ARG A 93 -19.34 -0.80 7.08
CA ARG A 93 -19.37 0.26 6.07
C ARG A 93 -18.82 -0.28 4.75
N GLY A 94 -19.67 -0.28 3.72
CA GLY A 94 -19.24 -0.57 2.35
C GLY A 94 -18.40 0.56 1.74
N TYR A 95 -17.70 0.25 0.66
CA TYR A 95 -17.02 1.25 -0.16
C TYR A 95 -18.04 2.23 -0.76
N ALA A 96 -17.79 3.54 -0.64
CA ALA A 96 -18.76 4.58 -1.01
C ALA A 96 -18.52 5.22 -2.40
N GLY A 97 -17.38 4.94 -3.04
CA GLY A 97 -16.96 5.62 -4.28
C GLY A 97 -16.35 7.00 -4.00
#